data_AF-A0AAW2XLK0-F1
#
_entry.id   AF-A0AAW2XLK0-F1
#
_cell.length_a   1.000
_cell.length_b   1.000
_cell.length_c   1.000
_cell.angle_alpha   90.00
_cell.angle_beta   90.00
_cell.angle_gamma   90.00
#
_symmetry.space_group_name_H-M   'P 1'
#
loop_
_entity.id
_entity.type
_entity.pdbx_description
1 polymer ?
#
loop_
_entity_poly.entity_id
_entity_poly.type
_entity_poly.pdbx_seq_one_letter_code
_entity_poly.pdbx_strand_id
1 'polypeptide(L)' 'MNEDDAANYALQQGWTLDPASPMLTVKKQAVATEQKLDPSKLQRLTEYVFHLEH' A
#
# COMPACT_ATOMS: atom_id res chain seq x y z
N MET A 1 15.36 7.67 14.23
CA MET A 1 15.18 7.31 12.81
C MET A 1 16.20 8.14 12.05
N ASN A 2 17.25 7.50 11.57
CA ASN A 2 18.39 8.14 10.93
C ASN A 2 18.20 8.20 9.40
N GLU A 3 19.00 9.02 8.72
CA GLU A 3 18.95 9.12 7.25
C GLU A 3 19.23 7.76 6.58
N ASP A 4 20.15 6.98 7.16
CA ASP A 4 20.47 5.62 6.73
C ASP A 4 19.30 4.64 6.92
N ASP A 5 18.52 4.80 8.01
CA ASP A 5 17.31 4.01 8.24
C ASP A 5 16.23 4.35 7.20
N ALA A 6 16.10 5.64 6.86
CA ALA A 6 15.15 6.12 5.85
C ALA A 6 15.54 5.65 4.43
N ALA A 7 16.83 5.63 4.12
CA ALA A 7 17.35 5.12 2.85
C ALA A 7 17.14 3.60 2.72
N ASN A 8 17.41 2.84 3.77
CA ASN A 8 17.15 1.41 3.80
C ASN A 8 15.65 1.09 3.69
N TYR A 9 14.80 1.85 4.37
CA TYR A 9 13.35 1.70 4.25
C TYR A 9 12.87 1.99 2.83
N ALA A 10 13.36 3.06 2.21
CA ALA A 10 13.05 3.40 0.82
C ALA A 10 13.45 2.28 -0.16
N LEU A 11 14.65 1.72 -0.01
CA LEU A 11 15.11 0.60 -0.83
C LEU A 11 14.25 -0.65 -0.64
N GLN A 12 13.82 -0.96 0.60
CA GLN A 12 12.92 -2.07 0.88
C GLN A 12 11.53 -1.88 0.24
N GLN A 13 11.04 -0.65 0.13
CA GLN A 13 9.79 -0.33 -0.56
C GLN A 13 9.93 -0.30 -2.09
N GLY A 14 11.12 -0.57 -2.63
CA GLY A 14 11.41 -0.54 -4.07
C GLY A 14 11.55 0.88 -4.63
N TRP A 15 11.78 1.88 -3.77
CA TRP A 15 12.07 3.25 -4.16
C TRP A 15 13.57 3.41 -4.40
N THR A 16 13.92 4.30 -5.32
CA THR A 16 15.32 4.58 -5.67
C THR A 16 15.67 6.00 -5.25
N LEU A 17 16.79 6.17 -4.54
CA LEU A 17 17.35 7.49 -4.26
C LEU A 17 18.13 7.97 -5.48
N ASP A 18 17.84 9.18 -5.93
CA ASP A 18 18.67 9.80 -6.96
C ASP A 18 20.04 10.14 -6.35
N PRO A 19 21.16 9.70 -6.93
CA PRO A 19 22.48 9.97 -6.35
C PRO A 19 22.99 11.40 -6.64
N ALA A 20 22.35 12.13 -7.56
CA ALA A 20 22.73 13.50 -7.92
C ALA A 20 21.95 14.57 -7.13
N SER A 21 20.87 14.18 -6.46
CA SER A 21 19.97 15.08 -5.76
C SER A 21 19.37 14.34 -4.55
N PRO A 22 19.16 14.97 -3.39
CA PRO A 22 18.53 14.33 -2.22
C PRO A 22 17.02 14.09 -2.42
N MET A 23 16.59 13.74 -3.64
CA MET A 23 15.23 13.42 -4.00
C MET A 23 15.03 11.90 -4.04
N LEU A 24 14.02 11.48 -3.30
CA LEU A 24 13.52 10.12 -3.33
C LEU A 24 12.68 9.90 -4.59
N THR A 25 13.21 9.12 -5.53
CA THR A 25 12.45 8.70 -6.72
C THR A 25 11.59 7.50 -6.35
N VAL A 26 10.37 7.79 -5.88
CA VAL A 26 9.34 6.80 -5.65
C VAL A 26 8.89 6.24 -7.00
N LYS A 27 9.24 4.99 -7.30
CA LYS A 27 8.62 4.29 -8.42
C LYS A 27 7.14 4.16 -8.09
N LYS A 28 6.28 4.78 -8.88
CA LYS A 28 4.82 4.63 -8.76
C LYS A 28 4.51 3.15 -8.85
N GLN A 29 4.22 2.52 -7.70
CA GLN A 29 3.76 1.15 -7.66
C GLN A 29 2.57 1.08 -8.61
N ALA A 30 2.55 0.09 -9.49
CA ALA A 30 1.42 -0.12 -10.39
C ALA A 30 0.17 -0.10 -9.51
N VAL A 31 -0.67 0.92 -9.69
CA VAL A 31 -1.96 0.98 -9.01
C VAL A 31 -2.63 -0.33 -9.39
N ALA A 32 -2.90 -1.19 -8.42
CA ALA A 32 -3.57 -2.45 -8.67
C ALA A 32 -4.87 -2.12 -9.40
N THR A 33 -4.88 -2.32 -10.71
CA THR A 33 -5.91 -1.81 -11.63
C THR A 33 -7.25 -2.52 -11.42
N GLU A 34 -7.28 -3.55 -10.58
CA GLU A 34 -8.48 -4.28 -10.24
C GLU A 34 -8.52 -4.54 -8.73
N GLN A 35 -8.96 -3.54 -7.97
CA GLN A 35 -9.68 -3.82 -6.73
C GLN A 35 -11.06 -4.41 -7.10
N LYS A 36 -11.09 -5.61 -7.67
CA LYS A 36 -12.30 -6.43 -7.59
C LYS A 36 -12.41 -6.82 -6.13
N LEU A 37 -13.27 -6.12 -5.38
CA LEU A 37 -13.68 -6.58 -4.06
C LEU A 37 -14.10 -8.04 -4.23
N ASP A 38 -13.33 -8.92 -3.59
CA ASP A 38 -13.59 -10.35 -3.64
C ASP A 38 -15.06 -10.58 -3.26
N PRO A 39 -15.87 -11.26 -4.09
CA PRO A 39 -17.31 -11.40 -3.84
C PRO A 39 -17.61 -11.95 -2.44
N SER A 40 -16.73 -12.81 -1.91
CA SER A 40 -16.84 -13.34 -0.55
C SER A 40 -16.59 -12.28 0.53
N LYS A 41 -15.78 -11.24 0.28
CA LYS A 41 -15.65 -10.08 1.20
C LYS A 41 -16.93 -9.25 1.23
N LEU A 42 -17.57 -9.06 0.07
CA LEU A 42 -18.83 -8.31 -0.01
C LEU A 42 -19.95 -9.04 0.74
N GLN A 43 -20.07 -10.36 0.52
CA GLN A 43 -21.04 -11.21 1.22
C GLN A 43 -20.86 -11.16 2.74
N ARG A 44 -19.63 -11.25 3.23
CA ARG A 44 -19.34 -11.17 4.68
C ARG A 44 -19.73 -9.83 5.29
N LEU A 45 -19.56 -8.72 4.55
CA LEU A 45 -19.99 -7.40 5.02
C LEU A 45 -21.52 -7.31 5.08
N THR A 46 -22.23 -7.87 4.09
CA THR A 46 -23.70 -7.95 4.12
C THR A 46 -24.19 -8.75 5.32
N GLU A 47 -23.60 -9.91 5.58
CA GLU A 47 -23.95 -10.73 6.75
C GLU A 47 -23.63 -10.01 8.06
N TYR A 48 -22.47 -9.35 8.16
CA TYR A 48 -22.09 -8.62 9.38
C TYR A 48 -23.08 -7.50 9.72
N VAL A 49 -23.54 -6.74 8.73
CA VAL A 49 -24.58 -5.71 8.93
C VAL A 49 -25.89 -6.35 9.40
N PHE A 50 -26.33 -7.43 8.76
CA PHE A 50 -27.54 -8.15 9.16
C PHE A 50 -27.51 -8.61 10.62
N HIS A 51 -26.36 -9.09 11.10
CA HIS A 51 -26.21 -9.54 12.49
C HIS A 51 -26.08 -8.41 13.51
N LEU A 52 -25.73 -7.20 13.09
CA LEU A 52 -25.62 -6.04 13.97
C LEU A 52 -26.92 -5.24 14.09
N GLU A 53 -27.83 -5.36 13.12
CA GLU A 53 -29.12 -4.69 13.13
C GLU A 53 -30.20 -5.43 13.96
N HIS A 54 -29.91 -6.65 14.45
CA HIS A 54 -30.82 -7.51 15.21
C HIS A 54 -30.40 -7.72 16.67
#